data_AF-A0A0C9VHR2-F1
#
_entry.id   AF-A0A0C9VHR2-F1
#
_cell.length_a   1.000
_cell.length_b   1.000
_cell.length_c   1.000
_cell.angle_alpha   90.00
_cell.angle_beta   90.00
_cell.angle_gamma   90.00
#
_symmetry.space_group_name_H-M   'P 1'
#
loop_
_entity.id
_entity.type
_entity.pdbx_description
1 polymer ?
#
loop_
_entity_poly.entity_id
_entity_poly.type
_entity_poly.pdbx_seq_one_letter_code
_entity_poly.pdbx_strand_id
1 'polypeptide(L)'
;MVSTNFFGFILLAISSVCSRFKQTYTLEEPHCEEGMCILTKHPLTNKTEVPAVGSRYDDFVATHNIQTDDIHFVRHFFPWHRWYVSTYEKALRNECDYKGAQPYWDWTLDVRPNGKWVDSPVFDPVYGFECNGPWVETDPAYGYDVPGRTGGGCVQDGPLVNMTVRLGAFNILSGNPRCLARDLSPYFAGRYLGANLTKSVMSGGNFASFARAIEAYPDFEASSIHGDGHYGVGGLYGAMGDLYNNPSDPLFFLHHGNLDRVWWSWQAKNLNTRLYDIDGPIYYYD
;
A
#
# COMPACT_ATOMS: atom_id res chain seq x y z
N MET A 1 13.62 32.11 -36.62
CA MET A 1 13.78 32.25 -35.16
C MET A 1 12.69 31.43 -34.50
N VAL A 2 13.08 30.31 -33.88
CA VAL A 2 12.22 29.40 -33.12
C VAL A 2 12.49 29.70 -31.65
N SER A 3 11.45 30.00 -30.88
CA SER A 3 11.40 30.21 -29.42
C SER A 3 10.06 30.92 -29.17
N THR A 4 9.11 30.55 -28.33
CA THR A 4 9.01 29.66 -27.16
C THR A 4 7.52 29.62 -26.83
N ASN A 5 6.91 28.44 -26.63
CA ASN A 5 5.76 28.23 -25.74
C ASN A 5 5.34 26.75 -25.77
N PHE A 6 6.13 25.91 -25.07
CA PHE A 6 5.88 24.48 -24.93
C PHE A 6 5.41 24.09 -23.52
N PHE A 7 5.08 25.08 -22.66
CA PHE A 7 4.68 24.86 -21.26
C PHE A 7 3.19 25.09 -20.97
N GLY A 8 2.40 25.50 -21.96
CA GLY A 8 0.99 25.89 -21.76
C GLY A 8 -0.06 24.81 -22.04
N PHE A 9 0.33 23.61 -22.48
CA PHE A 9 -0.62 22.58 -22.97
C PHE A 9 -0.75 21.33 -22.07
N ILE A 10 -0.05 21.27 -20.95
CA ILE A 10 -0.11 20.12 -20.02
C ILE A 10 -1.16 20.32 -18.90
N LEU A 11 -1.66 21.54 -18.69
CA LEU A 11 -2.54 21.89 -17.56
C LEU A 11 -4.06 21.93 -17.87
N LEU A 12 -4.51 21.44 -19.03
CA LEU A 12 -5.89 21.65 -19.51
C LEU A 12 -6.69 20.37 -19.81
N ALA A 13 -6.25 19.21 -19.32
CA ALA A 13 -6.95 17.93 -19.49
C ALA A 13 -7.46 17.31 -18.17
N ILE A 14 -7.44 18.04 -17.07
CA ILE A 14 -7.88 17.56 -15.74
C ILE A 14 -8.85 18.59 -15.16
N SER A 15 -10.08 18.61 -15.69
CA SER A 15 -11.14 19.43 -15.13
C SER A 15 -12.51 18.87 -15.53
N SER A 16 -12.85 17.65 -15.12
CA SER A 16 -14.26 17.27 -15.14
C SER A 16 -14.61 16.06 -14.25
N VAL A 17 -15.32 16.36 -13.15
CA VAL A 17 -16.44 15.60 -12.54
C VAL A 17 -16.08 14.58 -11.45
N CYS A 18 -16.18 14.95 -10.16
CA CYS A 18 -16.29 13.97 -9.07
C CYS A 18 -17.48 14.29 -8.15
N SER A 19 -18.60 13.56 -8.31
CA SER A 19 -19.68 13.54 -7.32
C SER A 19 -20.30 12.15 -7.19
N ARG A 20 -19.78 11.38 -6.23
CA ARG A 20 -20.44 10.34 -5.42
C ARG A 20 -19.34 9.39 -4.93
N PHE A 21 -19.15 9.29 -3.62
CA PHE A 21 -18.90 8.06 -2.83
C PHE A 21 -18.36 8.46 -1.44
N LYS A 22 -18.86 7.82 -0.38
CA LYS A 22 -18.54 8.08 1.05
C LYS A 22 -17.60 7.01 1.63
N GLN A 23 -16.63 6.51 0.87
CA GLN A 23 -15.79 5.38 1.28
C GLN A 23 -14.28 5.66 1.27
N THR A 24 -13.91 6.73 0.60
CA THR A 24 -12.77 7.59 0.89
C THR A 24 -13.41 8.94 1.20
N TYR A 25 -12.93 9.72 2.16
CA TYR A 25 -13.39 11.10 2.22
C TYR A 25 -12.91 11.76 0.93
N THR A 26 -13.81 11.87 -0.05
CA THR A 26 -13.72 12.75 -1.21
C THR A 26 -12.30 12.92 -1.74
N LEU A 27 -11.80 11.94 -2.51
CA LEU A 27 -10.73 12.26 -3.47
C LEU A 27 -11.37 13.14 -4.55
N GLU A 28 -11.55 14.42 -4.24
CA GLU A 28 -11.76 15.45 -5.26
C GLU A 28 -10.46 15.56 -6.06
N GLU A 29 -10.53 15.87 -7.36
CA GLU A 29 -9.37 16.02 -8.27
C GLU A 29 -8.11 16.68 -7.64
N PRO A 30 -8.22 17.75 -6.80
CA PRO A 30 -7.04 18.38 -6.17
C PRO A 30 -6.25 17.43 -5.26
N HIS A 31 -6.92 16.49 -4.59
CA HIS A 31 -6.31 15.63 -3.57
C HIS A 31 -5.42 14.53 -4.18
N CYS A 32 -5.74 14.07 -5.39
CA CYS A 32 -4.90 13.09 -6.11
C CYS A 32 -3.62 13.75 -6.63
N GLU A 33 -3.70 14.94 -7.22
CA GLU A 33 -2.50 15.66 -7.69
C GLU A 33 -1.58 16.06 -6.52
N GLU A 34 -2.14 16.56 -5.42
CA GLU A 34 -1.41 16.87 -4.18
C GLU A 34 -0.73 15.61 -3.60
N GLY A 35 -1.42 14.46 -3.61
CA GLY A 35 -0.87 13.18 -3.16
C GLY A 35 0.32 12.69 -4.00
N MET A 36 0.31 12.96 -5.30
CA MET A 36 1.33 12.51 -6.25
C MET A 36 2.55 13.43 -6.31
N CYS A 37 2.44 14.66 -5.79
CA CYS A 37 3.53 15.63 -5.74
C CYS A 37 4.81 15.07 -5.08
N ILE A 38 4.66 14.22 -4.05
CA ILE A 38 5.77 13.63 -3.30
C ILE A 38 6.69 12.74 -4.16
N LEU A 39 6.18 12.19 -5.27
CA LEU A 39 6.95 11.39 -6.24
C LEU A 39 7.98 12.23 -7.01
N THR A 40 7.85 13.56 -6.98
CA THR A 40 8.72 14.51 -7.70
C THR A 40 9.61 15.36 -6.78
N LYS A 41 9.33 15.36 -5.47
CA LYS A 41 10.09 16.14 -4.49
C LYS A 41 11.48 15.54 -4.27
N HIS A 42 12.48 16.39 -4.00
CA HIS A 42 13.85 15.96 -3.80
C HIS A 42 14.02 15.08 -2.54
N PRO A 43 14.71 13.93 -2.60
CA PRO A 43 14.87 13.04 -1.45
C PRO A 43 15.67 13.67 -0.30
N LEU A 44 15.45 13.19 0.93
CA LEU A 44 16.24 13.56 2.11
C LEU A 44 17.34 12.55 2.42
N THR A 45 17.16 11.28 2.05
CA THR A 45 18.15 10.22 2.29
C THR A 45 19.42 10.48 1.51
N ASN A 46 20.56 10.22 2.12
CA ASN A 46 21.85 10.39 1.48
C ASN A 46 22.03 9.33 0.38
N LYS A 47 22.40 9.76 -0.84
CA LYS A 47 22.70 8.84 -1.95
C LYS A 47 23.90 7.92 -1.69
N THR A 48 24.76 8.24 -0.72
CA THR A 48 25.80 7.30 -0.28
C THR A 48 25.22 6.12 0.50
N GLU A 49 24.09 6.31 1.19
CA GLU A 49 23.39 5.26 1.96
C GLU A 49 22.42 4.49 1.07
N VAL A 50 21.64 5.21 0.24
CA VAL A 50 20.68 4.63 -0.70
C VAL A 50 20.93 5.20 -2.10
N PRO A 51 21.80 4.57 -2.91
CA PRO A 51 22.22 5.11 -4.21
C PRO A 51 21.09 5.43 -5.18
N ALA A 52 20.02 4.63 -5.15
CA ALA A 52 18.90 4.76 -6.08
C ALA A 52 17.76 5.67 -5.59
N VAL A 53 17.89 6.30 -4.41
CA VAL A 53 16.88 7.23 -3.92
C VAL A 53 16.75 8.42 -4.88
N GLY A 54 15.53 8.62 -5.41
CA GLY A 54 15.27 9.61 -6.45
C GLY A 54 14.22 10.66 -6.09
N SER A 55 13.41 10.41 -5.07
CA SER A 55 12.30 11.26 -4.66
C SER A 55 12.04 11.18 -3.16
N ARG A 56 11.26 12.13 -2.61
CA ARG A 56 10.77 12.05 -1.22
C ARG A 56 9.98 10.79 -0.96
N TYR A 57 9.24 10.30 -1.94
CA TYR A 57 8.54 9.02 -1.84
C TYR A 57 9.51 7.86 -1.66
N ASP A 58 10.63 7.85 -2.40
CA ASP A 58 11.66 6.81 -2.29
C ASP A 58 12.31 6.78 -0.89
N ASP A 59 12.30 7.89 -0.13
CA ASP A 59 12.78 7.88 1.27
C ASP A 59 11.88 7.03 2.18
N PHE A 60 10.56 7.06 1.95
CA PHE A 60 9.62 6.21 2.66
C PHE A 60 9.83 4.75 2.27
N VAL A 61 9.92 4.46 0.97
CA VAL A 61 10.21 3.10 0.47
C VAL A 61 11.53 2.59 1.05
N ALA A 62 12.59 3.41 1.06
CA ALA A 62 13.89 3.04 1.60
C ALA A 62 13.83 2.73 3.10
N THR A 63 13.14 3.54 3.90
CA THR A 63 13.08 3.31 5.36
C THR A 63 12.39 2.00 5.70
N HIS A 64 11.32 1.66 4.97
CA HIS A 64 10.62 0.40 5.15
C HIS A 64 11.49 -0.77 4.69
N ASN A 65 12.12 -0.65 3.53
CA ASN A 65 13.01 -1.66 2.96
C ASN A 65 14.16 -2.01 3.93
N ILE A 66 14.82 -0.98 4.48
CA ILE A 66 15.93 -1.14 5.44
C ILE A 66 15.48 -1.81 6.74
N GLN A 67 14.28 -1.49 7.23
CA GLN A 67 13.80 -1.93 8.55
C GLN A 67 12.87 -3.14 8.49
N THR A 68 12.61 -3.72 7.32
CA THR A 68 11.57 -4.75 7.11
C THR A 68 11.67 -5.92 8.11
N ASP A 69 12.89 -6.41 8.38
CA ASP A 69 13.12 -7.54 9.28
C ASP A 69 12.90 -7.19 10.76
N ASP A 70 12.97 -5.90 11.10
CA ASP A 70 12.81 -5.39 12.46
C ASP A 70 11.39 -4.91 12.75
N ILE A 71 10.53 -4.74 11.73
CA ILE A 71 9.21 -4.07 11.88
C ILE A 71 8.01 -5.00 11.65
N HIS A 72 8.22 -6.22 11.14
CA HIS A 72 7.16 -7.21 10.91
C HIS A 72 7.25 -8.37 11.90
N PHE A 73 6.10 -8.89 12.30
CA PHE A 73 5.96 -10.01 13.25
C PHE A 73 6.63 -9.75 14.61
N VAL A 74 6.66 -8.48 15.00
CA VAL A 74 7.28 -7.97 16.24
C VAL A 74 6.27 -7.16 17.04
N ARG A 75 6.54 -6.94 18.33
CA ARG A 75 5.64 -6.20 19.23
C ARG A 75 5.33 -4.77 18.77
N HIS A 76 6.24 -4.16 18.01
CA HIS A 76 6.15 -2.77 17.60
C HIS A 76 5.67 -2.59 16.15
N PHE A 77 5.19 -3.65 15.50
CA PHE A 77 4.60 -3.61 14.16
C PHE A 77 3.52 -2.51 14.04
N PHE A 78 2.49 -2.53 14.88
CA PHE A 78 1.42 -1.53 14.78
C PHE A 78 1.87 -0.11 15.14
N PRO A 79 2.58 0.14 16.27
CA PRO A 79 3.10 1.46 16.56
C PRO A 79 4.00 2.02 15.44
N TRP A 80 4.88 1.20 14.86
CA TRP A 80 5.77 1.61 13.78
C TRP A 80 4.98 1.97 12.53
N HIS A 81 4.04 1.12 12.09
CA HIS A 81 3.23 1.37 10.89
C HIS A 81 2.26 2.55 11.06
N ARG A 82 1.65 2.73 12.25
CA ARG A 82 0.87 3.94 12.58
C ARG A 82 1.71 5.20 12.47
N TRP A 83 2.92 5.18 13.04
CA TRP A 83 3.84 6.31 12.95
C TRP A 83 4.31 6.56 11.52
N TYR A 84 4.60 5.51 10.76
CA TYR A 84 5.04 5.57 9.37
C TYR A 84 3.97 6.21 8.46
N VAL A 85 2.73 5.72 8.53
CA VAL A 85 1.58 6.28 7.82
C VAL A 85 1.30 7.73 8.25
N SER A 86 1.36 8.04 9.54
CA SER A 86 1.20 9.42 10.03
C SER A 86 2.33 10.35 9.54
N THR A 87 3.55 9.84 9.40
CA THR A 87 4.70 10.60 8.89
C THR A 87 4.55 10.86 7.39
N TYR A 88 4.04 9.88 6.64
CA TYR A 88 3.67 10.06 5.24
C TYR A 88 2.59 11.15 5.07
N GLU A 89 1.50 11.08 5.85
CA GLU A 89 0.46 12.12 5.85
C GLU A 89 1.05 13.51 6.15
N LYS A 90 1.93 13.62 7.16
CA LYS A 90 2.60 14.89 7.49
C LYS A 90 3.48 15.40 6.34
N ALA A 91 4.20 14.53 5.65
CA ALA A 91 4.99 14.91 4.48
C ALA A 91 4.09 15.43 3.35
N LEU A 92 2.97 14.77 3.07
CA LEU A 92 1.99 15.28 2.10
C LEU A 92 1.45 16.66 2.51
N ARG A 93 1.05 16.84 3.77
CA ARG A 93 0.49 18.11 4.27
C ARG A 93 1.49 19.27 4.21
N ASN A 94 2.75 19.00 4.57
CA ASN A 94 3.77 20.03 4.74
C ASN A 94 4.57 20.30 3.46
N GLU A 95 4.77 19.28 2.63
CA GLU A 95 5.65 19.36 1.44
C GLU A 95 4.85 19.45 0.14
N CYS A 96 3.59 19.01 0.14
CA CYS A 96 2.73 18.89 -1.05
C CYS A 96 1.38 19.63 -0.91
N ASP A 97 1.24 20.46 0.12
CA ASP A 97 0.03 21.25 0.41
C ASP A 97 -1.25 20.45 0.66
N TYR A 98 -1.17 19.13 0.84
CA TYR A 98 -2.32 18.27 1.09
C TYR A 98 -3.16 18.74 2.29
N LYS A 99 -4.46 18.99 2.10
CA LYS A 99 -5.35 19.45 3.19
C LYS A 99 -6.22 18.35 3.78
N GLY A 100 -6.43 17.27 3.02
CA GLY A 100 -7.21 16.10 3.44
C GLY A 100 -6.57 15.30 4.57
N ALA A 101 -7.27 14.28 5.05
CA ALA A 101 -6.73 13.29 6.00
C ALA A 101 -6.17 12.07 5.27
N GLN A 102 -5.32 11.28 5.92
CA GLN A 102 -4.87 10.01 5.35
C GLN A 102 -6.08 9.09 5.02
N PRO A 103 -6.29 8.71 3.75
CA PRO A 103 -7.34 7.77 3.39
C PRO A 103 -6.98 6.35 3.82
N TYR A 104 -8.01 5.52 3.99
CA TYR A 104 -7.88 4.08 4.20
C TYR A 104 -8.73 3.30 3.19
N TRP A 105 -8.35 2.07 2.92
CA TRP A 105 -9.10 1.17 2.03
C TRP A 105 -9.81 0.08 2.83
N ASP A 106 -11.14 0.18 2.93
CA ASP A 106 -11.96 -0.84 3.59
C ASP A 106 -12.24 -2.03 2.66
N TRP A 107 -11.31 -2.98 2.61
CA TRP A 107 -11.46 -4.19 1.76
C TRP A 107 -12.73 -4.98 2.06
N THR A 108 -13.26 -4.90 3.28
CA THR A 108 -14.45 -5.67 3.70
C THR A 108 -15.69 -5.29 2.91
N LEU A 109 -15.67 -4.10 2.31
CA LEU A 109 -16.71 -3.57 1.45
C LEU A 109 -16.54 -3.98 -0.01
N ASP A 110 -15.40 -4.56 -0.39
CA ASP A 110 -15.11 -4.98 -1.77
C ASP A 110 -15.17 -6.50 -1.92
N VAL A 111 -14.98 -7.24 -0.82
CA VAL A 111 -15.16 -8.69 -0.74
C VAL A 111 -16.55 -9.03 -0.23
N ARG A 112 -17.56 -8.90 -1.11
CA ARG A 112 -18.97 -9.19 -0.81
C ARG A 112 -19.46 -10.46 -1.50
N PRO A 113 -20.49 -11.14 -0.96
CA PRO A 113 -21.17 -12.21 -1.67
C PRO A 113 -21.63 -11.73 -3.05
N ASN A 114 -21.21 -12.43 -4.12
CA ASN A 114 -21.47 -12.11 -5.53
C ASN A 114 -20.88 -10.76 -6.03
N GLY A 115 -20.02 -10.11 -5.24
CA GLY A 115 -19.24 -8.95 -5.68
C GLY A 115 -17.92 -9.36 -6.32
N LYS A 116 -17.32 -8.48 -7.11
CA LYS A 116 -15.95 -8.63 -7.59
C LYS A 116 -15.07 -7.62 -6.87
N TRP A 117 -14.05 -8.12 -6.17
CA TRP A 117 -13.10 -7.26 -5.47
C TRP A 117 -12.37 -6.27 -6.40
N VAL A 118 -12.13 -6.68 -7.66
CA VAL A 118 -11.55 -5.80 -8.69
C VAL A 118 -12.44 -4.64 -9.12
N ASP A 119 -13.74 -4.66 -8.79
CA ASP A 119 -14.65 -3.54 -9.04
C ASP A 119 -14.55 -2.48 -7.93
N SER A 120 -13.61 -2.62 -6.99
CA SER A 120 -13.38 -1.62 -5.94
C SER A 120 -13.06 -0.25 -6.55
N PRO A 121 -13.64 0.85 -6.02
CA PRO A 121 -13.30 2.21 -6.45
C PRO A 121 -11.81 2.56 -6.29
N VAL A 122 -11.05 1.85 -5.45
CA VAL A 122 -9.61 2.09 -5.32
C VAL A 122 -8.85 1.72 -6.58
N PHE A 123 -9.41 0.88 -7.45
CA PHE A 123 -8.84 0.50 -8.74
C PHE A 123 -9.43 1.29 -9.91
N ASP A 124 -10.28 2.29 -9.64
CA ASP A 124 -10.83 3.14 -10.69
C ASP A 124 -9.71 3.89 -11.44
N PRO A 125 -9.72 3.93 -12.78
CA PRO A 125 -8.62 4.48 -13.56
C PRO A 125 -8.52 6.02 -13.56
N VAL A 126 -9.53 6.69 -13.02
CA VAL A 126 -9.62 8.16 -12.99
C VAL A 126 -9.54 8.68 -11.55
N TYR A 127 -10.33 8.11 -10.66
CA TYR A 127 -10.47 8.57 -9.27
C TYR A 127 -9.74 7.68 -8.26
N GLY A 128 -9.28 6.51 -8.70
CA GLY A 128 -8.56 5.55 -7.88
C GLY A 128 -7.06 5.58 -8.13
N PHE A 129 -6.42 4.47 -7.81
CA PHE A 129 -4.98 4.26 -7.97
C PHE A 129 -4.66 3.40 -9.19
N GLU A 130 -5.55 3.34 -10.20
CA GLU A 130 -5.50 2.41 -11.35
C GLU A 130 -5.72 0.94 -11.03
N CYS A 131 -6.03 0.20 -12.10
CA CYS A 131 -6.20 -1.23 -12.18
C CYS A 131 -4.87 -1.99 -12.37
N ASN A 132 -5.01 -3.21 -12.88
CA ASN A 132 -4.00 -4.25 -13.00
C ASN A 132 -2.98 -4.00 -14.12
N GLY A 133 -1.82 -4.66 -14.03
CA GLY A 133 -0.92 -4.81 -15.17
C GLY A 133 -1.42 -5.84 -16.20
N PRO A 134 -0.92 -5.82 -17.44
CA PRO A 134 -1.20 -6.89 -18.41
C PRO A 134 -0.67 -8.22 -17.89
N TRP A 135 -1.29 -9.31 -18.34
CA TRP A 135 -0.88 -10.67 -17.98
C TRP A 135 0.59 -10.94 -18.31
N VAL A 136 1.34 -11.46 -17.34
CA VAL A 136 2.68 -11.99 -17.52
C VAL A 136 2.67 -13.48 -17.17
N GLU A 137 3.21 -14.33 -18.04
CA GLU A 137 3.34 -15.76 -17.75
C GLU A 137 4.33 -16.00 -16.61
N THR A 138 4.03 -16.98 -15.75
CA THR A 138 4.87 -17.32 -14.59
C THR A 138 6.23 -17.80 -15.08
N ASP A 139 7.30 -17.16 -14.61
CA ASP A 139 8.65 -17.62 -14.87
C ASP A 139 8.85 -18.95 -14.12
N PRO A 140 9.18 -20.06 -14.83
CA PRO A 140 9.45 -21.36 -14.20
C PRO A 140 10.49 -21.29 -13.08
N ALA A 141 11.38 -20.28 -13.07
CA ALA A 141 12.36 -20.06 -12.02
C ALA A 141 11.74 -19.80 -10.63
N TYR A 142 10.50 -19.30 -10.55
CA TYR A 142 9.81 -19.12 -9.25
C TYR A 142 9.40 -20.45 -8.60
N GLY A 143 9.23 -21.52 -9.38
CA GLY A 143 8.88 -22.85 -8.87
C GLY A 143 7.45 -22.99 -8.31
N TYR A 144 6.69 -21.90 -8.22
CA TYR A 144 5.26 -21.88 -7.88
C TYR A 144 4.58 -20.74 -8.64
N ASP A 145 3.25 -20.84 -8.76
CA ASP A 145 2.42 -19.77 -9.32
C ASP A 145 1.46 -19.24 -8.26
N VAL A 146 1.17 -17.94 -8.31
CA VAL A 146 0.22 -17.31 -7.40
C VAL A 146 -1.21 -17.58 -7.91
N PRO A 147 -2.08 -18.26 -7.12
CA PRO A 147 -3.41 -18.58 -7.59
C PRO A 147 -4.26 -17.34 -7.84
N GLY A 148 -5.12 -17.42 -8.86
CA GLY A 148 -6.12 -16.39 -9.18
C GLY A 148 -5.56 -15.04 -9.62
N ARG A 149 -4.25 -14.93 -9.86
CA ARG A 149 -3.64 -13.73 -10.41
C ARG A 149 -4.18 -13.43 -11.81
N THR A 150 -4.15 -12.17 -12.21
CA THR A 150 -4.77 -11.71 -13.46
C THR A 150 -3.92 -10.71 -14.24
N GLY A 151 -2.69 -10.43 -13.77
CA GLY A 151 -1.81 -9.42 -14.37
C GLY A 151 -0.34 -9.82 -14.32
N GLY A 152 0.51 -8.89 -13.87
CA GLY A 152 1.94 -9.10 -13.71
C GLY A 152 2.80 -7.99 -14.31
N GLY A 153 2.28 -7.29 -15.32
CA GLY A 153 3.01 -6.25 -16.02
C GLY A 153 2.87 -4.86 -15.39
N CYS A 154 3.40 -3.86 -16.11
CA CYS A 154 3.26 -2.46 -15.75
C CYS A 154 1.79 -2.01 -15.75
N VAL A 155 1.41 -1.17 -14.78
CA VAL A 155 0.18 -0.37 -14.85
C VAL A 155 0.19 0.43 -16.18
N GLN A 156 -0.94 0.48 -16.89
CA GLN A 156 -1.01 0.98 -18.27
C GLN A 156 -1.63 2.38 -18.40
N ASP A 157 -2.32 2.84 -17.37
CA ASP A 157 -3.15 4.04 -17.38
C ASP A 157 -3.10 4.76 -16.03
N GLY A 158 -3.79 5.90 -15.92
CA GLY A 158 -3.98 6.57 -14.64
C GLY A 158 -2.91 7.49 -14.13
N PRO A 159 -3.07 7.97 -12.89
CA PRO A 159 -2.12 8.88 -12.26
C PRO A 159 -0.74 8.22 -12.05
N LEU A 160 -0.68 6.90 -11.98
CA LEU A 160 0.53 6.14 -11.62
C LEU A 160 1.29 5.55 -12.82
N VAL A 161 0.81 5.67 -14.06
CA VAL A 161 1.43 5.04 -15.25
C VAL A 161 2.91 5.43 -15.44
N ASN A 162 3.28 6.67 -15.09
CA ASN A 162 4.63 7.19 -15.23
C ASN A 162 5.47 7.09 -13.94
N MET A 163 4.95 6.47 -12.89
CA MET A 163 5.69 6.24 -11.66
C MET A 163 6.87 5.30 -11.92
N THR A 164 8.06 5.71 -11.47
CA THR A 164 9.23 4.83 -11.48
C THR A 164 9.44 4.23 -10.11
N VAL A 165 9.34 2.91 -10.00
CA VAL A 165 9.81 2.16 -8.83
C VAL A 165 11.32 2.02 -8.93
N ARG A 166 12.07 2.62 -7.99
CA ARG A 166 13.54 2.69 -8.05
C ARG A 166 14.24 1.63 -7.21
N LEU A 167 13.66 1.27 -6.08
CA LEU A 167 14.23 0.33 -5.11
C LEU A 167 13.70 -1.09 -5.34
N GLY A 168 14.30 -2.06 -4.66
CA GLY A 168 13.99 -3.48 -4.79
C GLY A 168 14.50 -4.10 -6.11
N ALA A 169 14.04 -5.28 -6.50
CA ALA A 169 13.17 -6.16 -5.73
C ALA A 169 13.84 -6.58 -4.41
N PHE A 170 13.05 -6.99 -3.42
CA PHE A 170 13.50 -7.35 -2.08
C PHE A 170 14.30 -6.21 -1.43
N ASN A 171 15.39 -6.53 -0.74
CA ASN A 171 16.23 -5.58 0.01
C ASN A 171 17.26 -4.81 -0.84
N ILE A 172 17.07 -4.71 -2.16
CA ILE A 172 18.03 -4.04 -3.07
C ILE A 172 17.86 -2.51 -3.01
N LEU A 173 18.91 -1.82 -2.56
CA LEU A 173 18.96 -0.34 -2.44
C LEU A 173 19.79 0.34 -3.54
N SER A 174 20.55 -0.43 -4.33
CA SER A 174 21.45 0.08 -5.37
C SER A 174 20.73 0.55 -6.64
N GLY A 175 19.51 0.10 -6.86
CA GLY A 175 18.63 0.56 -7.92
C GLY A 175 18.21 -0.51 -8.91
N ASN A 176 16.92 -0.49 -9.24
CA ASN A 176 16.28 -1.32 -10.25
C ASN A 176 15.09 -0.55 -10.85
N PRO A 177 15.35 0.53 -11.59
CA PRO A 177 14.31 1.41 -12.10
C PRO A 177 13.38 0.65 -13.06
N ARG A 178 12.10 0.62 -12.72
CA ARG A 178 11.03 -0.03 -13.48
C ARG A 178 9.71 0.70 -13.31
N CYS A 179 8.72 0.35 -14.12
CA CYS A 179 7.34 0.81 -13.92
C CYS A 179 6.76 0.25 -12.60
N LEU A 180 5.70 0.88 -12.09
CA LEU A 180 4.83 0.21 -11.11
C LEU A 180 4.13 -0.96 -11.80
N ALA A 181 4.33 -2.17 -11.28
CA ALA A 181 3.65 -3.37 -11.74
C ALA A 181 2.61 -3.83 -10.71
N ARG A 182 1.51 -4.40 -11.20
CA ARG A 182 0.47 -5.04 -10.40
C ARG A 182 0.05 -6.37 -11.00
N ASP A 183 -0.31 -7.29 -10.12
CA ASP A 183 -0.73 -8.64 -10.48
C ASP A 183 -1.92 -9.04 -9.61
N LEU A 184 -3.05 -8.37 -9.85
CA LEU A 184 -4.23 -8.50 -9.02
C LEU A 184 -4.65 -9.98 -8.90
N SER A 185 -4.80 -10.46 -7.67
CA SER A 185 -5.27 -11.80 -7.31
C SER A 185 -6.54 -11.71 -6.46
N PRO A 186 -7.73 -11.81 -7.07
CA PRO A 186 -8.99 -11.92 -6.35
C PRO A 186 -9.07 -13.17 -5.47
N TYR A 187 -8.23 -14.19 -5.72
CA TYR A 187 -8.12 -15.37 -4.87
C TYR A 187 -7.67 -14.99 -3.46
N PHE A 188 -6.60 -14.21 -3.31
CA PHE A 188 -6.17 -13.73 -1.99
C PHE A 188 -7.23 -12.83 -1.38
N ALA A 189 -7.70 -11.82 -2.10
CA ALA A 189 -8.73 -10.94 -1.56
C ALA A 189 -9.96 -11.70 -1.01
N GLY A 190 -10.42 -12.73 -1.72
CA GLY A 190 -11.55 -13.58 -1.32
C GLY A 190 -11.32 -14.43 -0.06
N ARG A 191 -10.07 -14.67 0.35
CA ARG A 191 -9.74 -15.54 1.50
C ARG A 191 -9.85 -14.79 2.83
N TYR A 192 -9.11 -13.69 3.01
CA TYR A 192 -9.01 -13.03 4.31
C TYR A 192 -9.59 -11.61 4.38
N LEU A 193 -9.82 -10.91 3.26
CA LEU A 193 -10.23 -9.50 3.31
C LEU A 193 -11.73 -9.24 3.56
N GLY A 194 -12.53 -10.31 3.69
CA GLY A 194 -13.96 -10.21 3.99
C GLY A 194 -14.29 -9.85 5.45
N ALA A 195 -15.46 -9.23 5.66
CA ALA A 195 -15.90 -8.75 6.98
C ALA A 195 -15.92 -9.84 8.08
N ASN A 196 -16.19 -11.10 7.72
CA ASN A 196 -16.19 -12.21 8.67
C ASN A 196 -14.81 -12.46 9.29
N LEU A 197 -13.75 -12.41 8.47
CA LEU A 197 -12.38 -12.61 8.93
C LEU A 197 -11.91 -11.41 9.73
N THR A 198 -12.21 -10.18 9.29
CA THR A 198 -11.94 -8.97 10.10
C THR A 198 -12.61 -9.06 11.47
N LYS A 199 -13.87 -9.53 11.54
CA LYS A 199 -14.57 -9.74 12.82
C LYS A 199 -13.88 -10.78 13.69
N SER A 200 -13.38 -11.87 13.10
CA SER A 200 -12.63 -12.91 13.81
C SER A 200 -11.35 -12.35 14.41
N VAL A 201 -10.53 -11.65 13.63
CA VAL A 201 -9.30 -10.98 14.09
C VAL A 201 -9.60 -10.01 15.24
N MET A 202 -10.67 -9.23 15.10
CA MET A 202 -11.14 -8.26 16.09
C MET A 202 -11.66 -8.87 17.39
N SER A 203 -11.80 -10.19 17.48
CA SER A 203 -12.20 -10.92 18.70
C SER A 203 -11.04 -11.27 19.63
N GLY A 204 -9.79 -11.05 19.20
CA GLY A 204 -8.59 -11.26 20.01
C GLY A 204 -8.73 -10.63 21.41
N GLY A 205 -8.43 -11.41 22.45
CA GLY A 205 -8.64 -11.01 23.84
C GLY A 205 -7.59 -10.01 24.35
N ASN A 206 -6.34 -10.20 23.92
CA ASN A 206 -5.15 -9.42 24.24
C ASN A 206 -4.36 -9.07 22.97
N PHE A 207 -3.36 -8.19 23.09
CA PHE A 207 -2.55 -7.72 21.97
C PHE A 207 -1.89 -8.87 21.22
N ALA A 208 -1.24 -9.82 21.91
CA ALA A 208 -0.56 -10.94 21.27
C ALA A 208 -1.47 -11.76 20.35
N SER A 209 -2.68 -12.09 20.81
CA SER A 209 -3.67 -12.82 20.00
C SER A 209 -4.18 -12.02 18.82
N PHE A 210 -4.36 -10.70 19.00
CA PHE A 210 -4.78 -9.79 17.95
C PHE A 210 -3.69 -9.60 16.89
N ALA A 211 -2.46 -9.32 17.30
CA ALA A 211 -1.30 -9.11 16.44
C ALA A 211 -1.00 -10.34 15.59
N ARG A 212 -0.94 -11.52 16.20
CA ARG A 212 -0.75 -12.79 15.46
C ARG A 212 -1.88 -13.05 14.46
N ALA A 213 -3.12 -12.66 14.75
CA ALA A 213 -4.22 -12.83 13.82
C ALA A 213 -4.21 -11.81 12.66
N ILE A 214 -3.56 -10.65 12.85
CA ILE A 214 -3.39 -9.63 11.82
C ILE A 214 -2.27 -9.98 10.85
N GLU A 215 -1.11 -10.42 11.33
CA GLU A 215 0.07 -10.70 10.47
C GLU A 215 0.14 -12.17 10.05
N ALA A 216 -0.30 -13.11 10.90
CA ALA A 216 -0.14 -14.56 10.72
C ALA A 216 1.31 -14.95 10.38
N TYR A 217 1.56 -15.57 9.21
CA TYR A 217 2.88 -15.93 8.71
C TYR A 217 3.18 -15.20 7.39
N PRO A 218 4.46 -14.93 7.07
CA PRO A 218 4.87 -14.35 5.78
C PRO A 218 4.85 -15.39 4.67
N ASP A 219 3.70 -16.01 4.44
CA ASP A 219 3.51 -17.09 3.49
C ASP A 219 2.15 -16.97 2.78
N PHE A 220 2.10 -17.38 1.52
CA PHE A 220 0.88 -17.33 0.70
C PHE A 220 -0.20 -18.30 1.18
N GLU A 221 0.16 -19.43 1.79
CA GLU A 221 -0.81 -20.40 2.29
C GLU A 221 -1.34 -20.05 3.68
N ALA A 222 -0.50 -19.47 4.55
CA ALA A 222 -0.83 -19.12 5.93
C ALA A 222 -0.91 -17.60 6.19
N SER A 223 -1.52 -16.86 5.25
CA SER A 223 -1.68 -15.40 5.32
C SER A 223 -2.85 -14.95 6.23
N SER A 224 -3.18 -13.67 6.16
CA SER A 224 -4.08 -12.93 7.05
C SER A 224 -4.62 -11.68 6.37
N ILE A 225 -5.37 -10.83 7.09
CA ILE A 225 -5.86 -9.57 6.51
C ILE A 225 -4.73 -8.58 6.16
N HIS A 226 -3.57 -8.66 6.82
CA HIS A 226 -2.39 -7.88 6.43
C HIS A 226 -1.80 -8.42 5.13
N GLY A 227 -1.50 -9.72 5.08
CA GLY A 227 -0.85 -10.34 3.93
C GLY A 227 -1.74 -10.38 2.69
N ASP A 228 -3.03 -10.70 2.79
CA ASP A 228 -3.91 -10.75 1.62
C ASP A 228 -4.19 -9.37 1.00
N GLY A 229 -4.10 -8.28 1.77
CA GLY A 229 -4.20 -6.93 1.20
C GLY A 229 -2.97 -6.58 0.37
N HIS A 230 -1.81 -7.12 0.74
CA HIS A 230 -0.57 -7.07 -0.04
C HIS A 230 -0.62 -8.01 -1.24
N TYR A 231 -0.79 -9.31 -1.01
CA TYR A 231 -0.79 -10.35 -2.04
C TYR A 231 -1.95 -10.23 -3.02
N GLY A 232 -3.11 -9.73 -2.59
CA GLY A 232 -4.25 -9.47 -3.46
C GLY A 232 -3.93 -8.44 -4.54
N VAL A 233 -3.15 -7.40 -4.23
CA VAL A 233 -2.75 -6.37 -5.21
C VAL A 233 -1.46 -6.77 -5.95
N GLY A 234 -0.53 -7.36 -5.21
CA GLY A 234 0.81 -7.64 -5.68
C GLY A 234 0.95 -8.92 -6.49
N GLY A 235 0.12 -9.94 -6.23
CA GLY A 235 0.29 -11.26 -6.84
C GLY A 235 1.74 -11.75 -6.78
N LEU A 236 2.27 -12.22 -7.92
CA LEU A 236 3.64 -12.69 -8.01
C LEU A 236 4.65 -11.58 -8.35
N TYR A 237 4.23 -10.61 -9.17
CA TYR A 237 5.14 -9.65 -9.81
C TYR A 237 4.99 -8.19 -9.34
N GLY A 238 3.86 -7.88 -8.73
CA GLY A 238 3.50 -6.53 -8.34
C GLY A 238 4.17 -6.07 -7.05
N ALA A 239 4.38 -4.76 -6.94
CA ALA A 239 5.14 -4.19 -5.83
C ALA A 239 4.53 -4.51 -4.45
N MET A 240 3.21 -4.45 -4.30
CA MET A 240 2.51 -4.78 -3.04
C MET A 240 2.82 -6.19 -2.51
N GLY A 241 3.26 -7.14 -3.36
CA GLY A 241 3.56 -8.51 -2.94
C GLY A 241 4.98 -8.69 -2.40
N ASP A 242 5.86 -7.70 -2.61
CA ASP A 242 7.24 -7.71 -2.14
C ASP A 242 7.31 -7.21 -0.70
N LEU A 243 7.60 -8.09 0.26
CA LEU A 243 7.63 -7.74 1.69
C LEU A 243 8.52 -6.54 2.01
N TYR A 244 9.65 -6.36 1.31
CA TYR A 244 10.56 -5.25 1.55
C TYR A 244 10.13 -3.98 0.83
N ASN A 245 9.59 -4.15 -0.39
CA ASN A 245 9.40 -3.05 -1.33
C ASN A 245 7.91 -2.71 -1.59
N ASN A 246 6.97 -3.32 -0.85
CA ASN A 246 5.53 -3.05 -0.95
C ASN A 246 5.10 -1.58 -0.81
N PRO A 247 5.81 -0.68 -0.09
CA PRO A 247 5.43 0.73 -0.09
C PRO A 247 5.74 1.42 -1.42
N SER A 248 6.40 0.75 -2.37
CA SER A 248 6.54 1.27 -3.74
C SER A 248 5.21 1.36 -4.48
N ASP A 249 4.15 0.69 -4.01
CA ASP A 249 2.79 0.93 -4.49
C ASP A 249 2.07 1.86 -3.50
N PRO A 250 1.54 3.03 -3.94
CA PRO A 250 0.82 3.94 -3.05
C PRO A 250 -0.41 3.35 -2.36
N LEU A 251 -0.98 2.25 -2.88
CA LEU A 251 -2.05 1.51 -2.19
C LEU A 251 -1.61 0.97 -0.82
N PHE A 252 -0.31 0.83 -0.57
CA PHE A 252 0.26 0.49 0.74
C PHE A 252 -0.30 1.40 1.85
N PHE A 253 -0.32 2.71 1.63
CA PHE A 253 -0.71 3.67 2.68
C PHE A 253 -2.21 3.61 2.97
N LEU A 254 -3.04 3.28 1.98
CA LEU A 254 -4.47 3.04 2.18
C LEU A 254 -4.71 1.71 2.88
N HIS A 255 -3.94 0.68 2.52
CA HIS A 255 -3.98 -0.63 3.16
C HIS A 255 -3.63 -0.53 4.65
N HIS A 256 -2.47 0.03 4.97
CA HIS A 256 -2.04 0.23 6.36
C HIS A 256 -2.89 1.26 7.11
N GLY A 257 -3.50 2.23 6.44
CA GLY A 257 -4.53 3.09 7.04
C GLY A 257 -5.73 2.29 7.55
N ASN A 258 -6.15 1.24 6.84
CA ASN A 258 -7.27 0.40 7.30
C ASN A 258 -6.83 -0.60 8.37
N LEU A 259 -5.60 -1.14 8.31
CA LEU A 259 -5.04 -1.93 9.42
C LEU A 259 -4.97 -1.11 10.72
N ASP A 260 -4.55 0.15 10.62
CA ASP A 260 -4.52 1.06 11.75
C ASP A 260 -5.92 1.32 12.32
N ARG A 261 -6.92 1.54 11.44
CA ARG A 261 -8.33 1.64 11.81
C ARG A 261 -8.84 0.39 12.52
N VAL A 262 -8.47 -0.80 12.05
CA VAL A 262 -8.82 -2.09 12.68
C VAL A 262 -8.20 -2.18 14.07
N TRP A 263 -6.90 -1.85 14.22
CA TRP A 263 -6.23 -1.83 15.52
C TRP A 263 -6.86 -0.82 16.49
N TRP A 264 -7.10 0.42 16.03
CA TRP A 264 -7.80 1.42 16.83
C TRP A 264 -9.18 0.94 17.28
N SER A 265 -9.94 0.33 16.36
CA SER A 265 -11.25 -0.24 16.69
C SER A 265 -11.16 -1.35 17.72
N TRP A 266 -10.09 -2.14 17.72
CA TRP A 266 -9.84 -3.18 18.73
C TRP A 266 -9.51 -2.56 20.09
N GLN A 267 -8.67 -1.52 20.13
CA GLN A 267 -8.35 -0.77 21.34
C GLN A 267 -9.62 -0.13 21.94
N ALA A 268 -10.45 0.49 21.09
CA ALA A 268 -11.67 1.19 21.48
C ALA A 268 -12.71 0.31 22.19
N LYS A 269 -12.68 -1.02 21.99
CA LYS A 269 -13.58 -1.95 22.70
C LYS A 269 -13.30 -2.02 24.22
N ASN A 270 -12.07 -1.74 24.65
CA ASN A 270 -11.71 -1.66 26.06
C ASN A 270 -10.41 -0.83 26.24
N LEU A 271 -10.53 0.50 26.14
CA LEU A 271 -9.36 1.40 26.17
C LEU A 271 -8.54 1.26 27.45
N ASN A 272 -9.19 1.02 28.60
CA ASN A 272 -8.51 0.91 29.89
C ASN A 272 -7.48 -0.21 29.91
N THR A 273 -7.73 -1.31 29.21
CA THR A 273 -6.79 -2.44 29.17
C THR A 273 -5.99 -2.49 27.88
N ARG A 274 -6.50 -1.96 26.77
CA ARG A 274 -5.93 -2.17 25.42
C ARG A 274 -5.11 -1.01 24.86
N LEU A 275 -5.24 0.19 25.42
CA LEU A 275 -4.57 1.37 24.87
C LEU A 275 -3.04 1.23 24.86
N TYR A 276 -2.49 0.62 25.92
CA TYR A 276 -1.06 0.39 26.10
C TYR A 276 -0.69 -1.10 26.10
N ASP A 277 -1.63 -1.98 25.71
CA ASP A 277 -1.36 -3.41 25.59
C ASP A 277 -0.46 -3.64 24.38
N ILE A 278 0.76 -4.10 24.64
CA ILE A 278 1.81 -4.41 23.67
C ILE A 278 2.49 -5.70 24.14
N ASP A 279 2.60 -6.67 23.25
CA ASP A 279 3.18 -7.98 23.53
C ASP A 279 3.84 -8.54 22.27
N GLY A 280 4.65 -9.59 22.42
CA GLY A 280 5.39 -10.23 21.33
C GLY A 280 6.88 -9.93 21.36
N PRO A 281 7.64 -10.49 20.43
CA PRO A 281 9.09 -10.40 20.45
C PRO A 281 9.59 -9.02 20.02
N ILE A 282 10.88 -8.73 20.27
CA ILE A 282 11.55 -7.55 19.68
C ILE A 282 12.08 -7.90 18.29
N TYR A 283 12.55 -9.14 18.10
CA TYR A 283 13.01 -9.68 16.83
C TYR A 283 12.15 -10.88 16.41
N TYR A 284 11.92 -11.09 15.12
CA TYR A 284 11.02 -12.13 14.60
C TYR A 284 11.20 -13.55 15.20
N TYR A 285 12.41 -13.89 15.67
CA TYR A 285 12.77 -15.22 16.19
C TYR A 285 12.90 -15.33 17.73
N ASP A 286 12.51 -14.31 18.50
CA ASP A 286 12.52 -14.41 19.98
C ASP A 286 11.32 -15.17 20.57
#